data_AF-A0A3D3G9X3-F1
#
_entry.id   AF-A0A3D3G9X3-F1
#
_cell.length_a   1.000
_cell.length_b   1.000
_cell.length_c   1.000
_cell.angle_alpha   90.00
_cell.angle_beta   90.00
_cell.angle_gamma   90.00
#
_symmetry.space_group_name_H-M   'P 1'
#
loop_
_entity.id
_entity.type
_entity.pdbx_description
1 polymer ?
#
loop_
_entity_poly.entity_id
_entity_poly.type
_entity_poly.pdbx_seq_one_letter_code
_entity_poly.pdbx_strand_id
1 'polypeptide(L)'
;MAKVYWLSRHELSPGQIQALRDLHGADVEVVREPVVFQTAESLADFIRQHPDGFVYAVAGAPHYIAAALGGCRFGVFENHPQKRQDGSFGLAAVYHVQPEPEGGYGVSGYLARVWENPDPANDKGEALVPVAR
;
A
#
# COMPACT_ATOMS: atom_id res chain seq x y z
N MET A 1 -18.19 1.39 8.61
CA MET A 1 -17.46 2.00 7.48
C MET A 1 -16.05 1.44 7.53
N ALA A 2 -15.52 0.92 6.43
CA ALA A 2 -14.13 0.45 6.40
C ALA A 2 -13.18 1.67 6.46
N LYS A 3 -12.05 1.55 7.15
CA LYS A 3 -11.07 2.62 7.30
C LYS A 3 -9.74 2.20 6.68
N VAL A 4 -9.16 3.09 5.88
CA VAL A 4 -7.81 2.96 5.35
C VAL A 4 -6.93 4.07 5.91
N TYR A 5 -5.83 3.69 6.56
CA TYR A 5 -4.80 4.62 7.00
C TYR A 5 -3.75 4.78 5.91
N TRP A 6 -3.55 6.01 5.45
CA TRP A 6 -2.55 6.37 4.46
C TRP A 6 -1.34 7.02 5.13
N LEU A 7 -0.23 6.28 5.19
CA LEU A 7 1.01 6.68 5.83
C LEU A 7 1.97 7.27 4.79
N SER A 8 1.74 8.54 4.47
CA SER A 8 2.60 9.32 3.60
C SER A 8 2.28 10.80 3.74
N ARG A 9 3.30 11.64 3.52
CA ARG A 9 3.13 13.09 3.37
C ARG A 9 2.48 13.49 2.04
N HIS A 10 2.50 12.60 1.05
CA HIS A 10 1.99 12.87 -0.29
C HIS A 10 0.48 12.64 -0.36
N GLU A 11 -0.22 13.45 -1.15
CA GLU A 11 -1.65 13.23 -1.40
C GLU A 11 -1.83 12.02 -2.31
N LEU A 12 -2.92 11.29 -2.10
CA LEU A 12 -3.34 10.27 -3.05
C LEU A 12 -3.98 10.93 -4.25
N SER A 13 -3.65 10.47 -5.45
CA SER A 13 -4.35 10.89 -6.66
C SER A 13 -5.76 10.31 -6.72
N PRO A 14 -6.68 10.89 -7.53
CA PRO A 14 -7.99 10.31 -7.78
C PRO A 14 -7.95 8.83 -8.19
N GLY A 15 -7.03 8.43 -9.09
CA GLY A 15 -6.86 7.04 -9.48
C GLY A 15 -6.45 6.12 -8.32
N GLN A 16 -5.56 6.59 -7.44
CA GLN A 16 -5.14 5.84 -6.25
C GLN A 16 -6.28 5.70 -5.23
N ILE A 17 -7.08 6.75 -5.01
CA ILE A 17 -8.25 6.69 -4.14
C ILE A 17 -9.27 5.69 -4.69
N GLN A 18 -9.48 5.67 -6.02
CA GLN A 18 -10.37 4.70 -6.64
C GLN A 18 -9.85 3.26 -6.46
N ALA A 19 -8.55 3.02 -6.64
CA ALA A 19 -7.95 1.71 -6.41
C ALA A 19 -8.14 1.23 -4.95
N LEU A 20 -8.07 2.13 -3.97
CA LEU A 20 -8.37 1.82 -2.57
C LEU A 20 -9.84 1.49 -2.36
N ARG A 21 -10.76 2.24 -2.97
CA ARG A 21 -12.21 1.96 -2.93
C ARG A 21 -12.55 0.61 -3.56
N ASP A 22 -11.90 0.24 -4.64
CA ASP A 22 -12.12 -1.05 -5.30
C ASP A 22 -11.66 -2.22 -4.41
N LEU A 23 -10.65 -2.01 -3.56
CA LEU A 23 -10.13 -3.02 -2.63
C LEU A 23 -10.91 -3.09 -1.31
N HIS A 24 -11.37 -1.96 -0.78
CA HIS A 24 -11.93 -1.85 0.58
C HIS A 24 -13.42 -1.50 0.63
N GLY A 25 -14.03 -1.21 -0.52
CA GLY A 25 -15.42 -0.76 -0.66
C GLY A 25 -15.53 0.72 -1.02
N ALA A 26 -16.60 1.07 -1.74
CA ALA A 26 -16.82 2.43 -2.27
C ALA A 26 -16.85 3.52 -1.18
N ASP A 27 -17.38 3.17 0.00
CA ASP A 27 -17.53 4.07 1.15
C ASP A 27 -16.36 3.97 2.14
N VAL A 28 -15.16 3.57 1.71
CA VAL A 28 -13.99 3.54 2.59
C VAL A 28 -13.58 4.96 3.02
N GLU A 29 -13.35 5.15 4.32
CA GLU A 29 -12.77 6.37 4.86
C GLU A 29 -11.24 6.31 4.72
N VAL A 30 -10.62 7.33 4.11
CA VAL A 30 -9.17 7.42 4.00
C VAL A 30 -8.63 8.42 5.02
N VAL A 31 -8.02 7.93 6.10
CA VAL A 31 -7.39 8.71 7.16
C VAL A 31 -5.92 8.92 6.83
N ARG A 32 -5.49 10.18 6.76
CA ARG A 32 -4.12 10.54 6.37
C ARG A 32 -3.26 10.78 7.60
N GLU A 33 -2.13 10.11 7.68
CA GLU A 33 -1.20 10.22 8.80
C GLU A 33 0.22 10.48 8.28
N PRO A 34 0.82 11.65 8.55
CA PRO A 34 2.16 11.98 8.09
C PRO A 34 3.20 11.29 8.97
N VAL A 35 3.39 9.98 8.78
CA VAL A 35 4.33 9.18 9.57
C VAL A 35 5.73 9.15 8.94
N VAL A 36 6.74 9.25 9.79
CA VAL A 36 8.14 8.96 9.45
C VAL A 36 8.53 7.67 10.15
N PHE A 37 8.86 6.62 9.41
CA PHE A 37 9.34 5.36 9.97
C PHE A 37 10.78 5.52 10.46
N GLN A 38 11.01 5.36 11.77
CA GLN A 38 12.33 5.55 12.40
C GLN A 38 13.10 4.24 12.53
N THR A 39 12.38 3.12 12.62
CA THR A 39 12.91 1.76 12.80
C THR A 39 12.25 0.81 11.81
N ALA A 40 12.84 -0.37 11.60
CA ALA A 40 12.24 -1.40 10.74
C ALA A 40 10.82 -1.78 11.22
N GLU A 41 10.61 -1.79 12.53
CA GLU A 41 9.36 -2.20 13.19
C GLU A 41 8.28 -1.12 13.15
N SER A 42 8.63 0.14 12.86
CA SER A 42 7.72 1.29 12.97
C SER A 42 6.39 1.11 12.20
N LEU A 43 6.42 0.48 11.02
CA LEU A 43 5.21 0.17 10.27
C LEU A 43 4.36 -0.89 10.97
N ALA A 44 4.97 -1.98 11.43
CA ALA A 44 4.27 -3.04 12.15
C ALA A 44 3.63 -2.53 13.45
N ASP A 45 4.36 -1.68 14.18
CA ASP A 45 3.86 -1.07 15.41
C ASP A 45 2.66 -0.15 15.15
N PHE A 46 2.72 0.65 14.08
CA PHE A 46 1.58 1.48 13.67
C PHE A 46 0.35 0.62 13.34
N ILE A 47 0.53 -0.47 12.59
CA ILE A 47 -0.56 -1.38 12.23
C ILE A 47 -1.22 -1.97 13.47
N ARG A 48 -0.43 -2.42 14.46
CA ARG A 48 -0.95 -2.98 15.71
C ARG A 48 -1.73 -1.97 16.55
N GLN A 49 -1.38 -0.69 16.47
CA GLN A 49 -2.08 0.39 17.18
C GLN A 49 -3.40 0.78 16.51
N HIS A 50 -3.62 0.39 15.25
CA HIS A 50 -4.81 0.74 14.46
C HIS A 50 -5.52 -0.52 13.94
N PRO A 51 -6.02 -1.40 14.85
CA PRO A 51 -6.67 -2.65 14.45
C PRO A 51 -8.04 -2.43 13.77
N ASP A 52 -8.59 -1.21 13.82
CA ASP A 52 -9.87 -0.82 13.24
C ASP A 52 -9.78 -0.46 11.75
N GLY A 53 -8.59 -0.48 11.15
CA GLY A 53 -8.40 -0.14 9.74
C GLY A 53 -7.35 -0.98 9.03
N PHE A 54 -7.16 -0.67 7.75
CA PHE A 54 -6.13 -1.25 6.92
C PHE A 54 -5.08 -0.19 6.57
N VAL A 55 -3.81 -0.53 6.69
CA VAL A 55 -2.72 0.46 6.53
C VAL A 55 -2.09 0.35 5.15
N TYR A 56 -1.95 1.47 4.46
CA TYR A 56 -1.08 1.62 3.29
C TYR A 56 0.02 2.61 3.56
N ALA A 57 1.21 2.32 3.06
CA ALA A 57 2.37 3.21 3.20
C ALA A 57 3.20 3.26 1.92
N VAL A 58 3.96 4.33 1.76
CA VAL A 58 5.18 4.31 0.92
C VAL A 58 6.34 3.97 1.85
N ALA A 59 6.73 2.70 1.90
CA ALA A 59 7.71 2.21 2.86
C ALA A 59 8.86 1.47 2.17
N GLY A 60 10.09 1.65 2.66
CA GLY A 60 11.24 0.88 2.24
C GLY A 60 11.19 -0.59 2.70
N ALA A 61 12.00 -1.43 2.07
CA ALA A 61 12.05 -2.88 2.30
C ALA A 61 12.10 -3.33 3.76
N PRO A 62 12.94 -2.73 4.63
CA PRO A 62 13.00 -3.16 6.03
C PRO A 62 11.65 -3.12 6.74
N HIS A 63 10.81 -2.13 6.42
CA HIS A 63 9.53 -1.92 7.11
C HIS A 63 8.47 -2.92 6.69
N TYR A 64 8.26 -3.10 5.38
CA TYR A 64 7.22 -4.01 4.91
C TYR A 64 7.61 -5.48 5.10
N ILE A 65 8.90 -5.81 5.10
CA ILE A 65 9.37 -7.17 5.46
C ILE A 65 9.06 -7.46 6.93
N ALA A 66 9.40 -6.54 7.85
CA ALA A 66 9.11 -6.70 9.27
C ALA A 66 7.60 -6.83 9.53
N ALA A 67 6.77 -6.02 8.86
CA ALA A 67 5.31 -6.11 8.95
C ALA A 67 4.77 -7.44 8.40
N ALA A 68 5.29 -7.93 7.27
CA ALA A 68 4.89 -9.21 6.68
C ALA A 68 5.25 -10.39 7.60
N LEU A 69 6.48 -10.43 8.12
CA LEU A 69 6.92 -11.46 9.07
C LEU A 69 6.11 -11.42 10.38
N GLY A 70 5.63 -10.24 10.76
CA GLY A 70 4.74 -10.05 11.91
C GLY A 70 3.27 -10.41 11.65
N GLY A 71 2.92 -10.93 10.47
CA GLY A 71 1.53 -11.31 10.12
C GLY A 71 0.58 -10.12 10.05
N CYS A 72 1.09 -8.91 9.79
CA CYS A 72 0.29 -7.70 9.78
C CYS A 72 -0.54 -7.57 8.49
N ARG A 73 -1.70 -6.92 8.59
CA ARG A 73 -2.57 -6.60 7.44
C ARG A 73 -2.23 -5.20 6.92
N PHE A 74 -1.60 -5.12 5.75
CA PHE A 74 -1.18 -3.85 5.15
C PHE A 74 -1.05 -3.92 3.63
N GLY A 75 -0.81 -2.77 3.02
CA GLY A 75 -0.39 -2.64 1.63
C GLY A 75 0.73 -1.62 1.47
N VAL A 76 1.39 -1.65 0.32
CA VAL A 76 2.53 -0.77 0.02
C VAL A 76 2.36 -0.16 -1.34
N PHE A 77 2.58 1.14 -1.42
CA PHE A 77 2.71 1.88 -2.66
C PHE A 77 4.20 1.93 -3.02
N GLU A 78 4.56 1.24 -4.09
CA GLU A 78 5.93 1.18 -4.60
C GLU A 78 6.13 2.28 -5.63
N ASN A 79 6.98 3.25 -5.30
CA ASN A 79 7.36 4.29 -6.24
C ASN A 79 8.33 3.74 -7.29
N HIS A 80 8.24 4.27 -8.49
CA HIS A 80 9.22 4.06 -9.54
C HIS A 80 10.60 4.56 -9.10
N PRO A 81 11.69 3.83 -9.37
CA PRO A 81 13.02 4.18 -8.87
C PRO A 81 13.60 5.45 -9.48
N GLN A 82 13.17 5.81 -10.69
CA GLN A 82 13.60 7.04 -11.36
C GLN A 82 12.57 8.15 -11.17
N LYS A 83 13.08 9.35 -10.88
CA LYS A 83 12.26 10.57 -10.85
C LYS A 83 11.81 10.94 -12.25
N ARG A 84 10.59 11.45 -12.33
CA ARG A 84 10.00 12.09 -13.51
C ARG A 84 10.72 13.41 -13.80
N GLN A 85 10.48 13.99 -14.97
CA GLN A 85 11.04 15.29 -15.37
C GLN A 85 10.66 16.43 -14.41
N ASP A 86 9.49 16.34 -13.77
CA ASP A 86 9.02 17.32 -12.77
C ASP A 86 9.63 17.11 -11.37
N GLY A 87 10.56 16.17 -11.21
CA GLY A 87 11.24 15.85 -9.96
C GLY A 87 10.44 14.98 -8.98
N SER A 88 9.19 14.63 -9.32
CA SER A 88 8.36 13.72 -8.54
C SER A 88 8.65 12.25 -8.88
N PHE A 89 8.25 11.34 -8.00
CA PHE A 89 8.24 9.91 -8.29
C PHE A 89 6.84 9.51 -8.77
N GLY A 90 6.76 8.75 -9.86
CA GLY A 90 5.52 8.07 -10.23
C GLY A 90 5.32 6.83 -9.36
N LEU A 91 4.07 6.47 -9.11
CA LEU A 91 3.72 5.18 -8.51
C LEU A 91 3.95 4.09 -9.55
N ALA A 92 4.72 3.04 -9.25
CA ALA A 92 4.92 1.89 -10.13
C ALA A 92 3.89 0.79 -9.88
N ALA A 93 3.64 0.44 -8.62
CA ALA A 93 2.72 -0.63 -8.26
C ALA A 93 2.11 -0.44 -6.87
N VAL A 94 0.96 -1.08 -6.66
CA VAL A 94 0.35 -1.23 -5.34
C VAL A 94 0.36 -2.69 -4.96
N TYR A 95 0.87 -2.97 -3.77
CA TYR A 95 0.85 -4.28 -3.15
C TYR A 95 -0.13 -4.30 -1.98
N HIS A 96 -0.74 -5.46 -1.74
CA HIS A 96 -1.73 -5.68 -0.71
C HIS A 96 -1.55 -7.08 -0.12
N VAL A 97 -1.55 -7.19 1.20
CA VAL A 97 -1.51 -8.50 1.87
C VAL A 97 -2.83 -9.22 1.64
N GLN A 98 -2.77 -10.34 0.93
CA GLN A 98 -3.90 -11.22 0.70
C GLN A 98 -3.89 -12.39 1.69
N PRO A 99 -5.06 -12.92 2.07
CA PRO A 99 -5.15 -14.18 2.80
C PRO A 99 -4.46 -15.28 2.00
N GLU A 100 -3.87 -16.24 2.70
CA GLU A 100 -3.32 -17.43 2.04
C GLU A 100 -4.45 -18.21 1.35
N PRO A 101 -4.25 -18.69 0.11
CA PRO A 101 -5.20 -19.58 -0.54
C PRO A 101 -5.35 -20.88 0.27
N GLU A 102 -6.53 -21.50 0.22
CA GLU A 102 -6.78 -22.75 0.91
C GLU A 102 -5.74 -23.82 0.54
N GLY A 103 -5.08 -24.40 1.55
CA GLY A 103 -4.06 -25.44 1.38
C GLY A 103 -2.60 -24.96 1.39
N GLY A 104 -2.35 -23.69 1.73
CA GLY A 104 -0.99 -23.17 1.89
C GLY A 104 -0.23 -23.64 3.13
N TYR A 105 0.99 -23.12 3.32
CA TYR A 105 1.99 -23.59 4.29
C TYR A 105 1.78 -23.02 5.71
N GLY A 106 0.58 -22.51 6.04
CA GLY A 106 0.26 -22.00 7.38
C GLY A 106 0.78 -20.59 7.62
N VAL A 107 0.89 -19.78 6.56
CA VAL A 107 1.29 -18.36 6.65
C VAL A 107 0.01 -17.51 6.65
N SER A 108 -0.08 -16.51 7.53
CA SER A 108 -1.32 -15.72 7.69
C SER A 108 -1.73 -14.89 6.47
N GLY A 109 -0.81 -14.68 5.52
CA GLY A 109 -1.06 -14.00 4.26
C GLY A 109 0.23 -13.77 3.47
N TYR A 110 0.10 -13.28 2.24
CA TYR A 110 1.23 -12.94 1.38
C TYR A 110 1.02 -11.59 0.71
N LEU A 111 2.11 -10.86 0.50
CA LEU A 111 2.06 -9.55 -0.16
C LEU A 111 1.95 -9.76 -1.68
N ALA A 112 0.79 -9.46 -2.25
CA ALA A 112 0.51 -9.61 -3.68
C ALA A 112 0.50 -8.25 -4.37
N ARG A 113 1.05 -8.17 -5.58
CA ARG A 113 0.80 -7.02 -6.45
C ARG A 113 -0.65 -7.06 -6.90
N VAL A 114 -1.38 -5.97 -6.69
CA VAL A 114 -2.82 -5.87 -7.01
C VAL A 114 -3.11 -4.84 -8.08
N TRP A 115 -2.27 -3.81 -8.19
CA TRP A 115 -2.36 -2.79 -9.23
C TRP A 115 -0.98 -2.44 -9.76
N GLU A 116 -0.94 -2.06 -11.03
CA GLU A 116 0.26 -1.61 -11.71
C GLU A 116 -0.02 -0.30 -12.44
N ASN A 117 0.95 0.61 -12.46
CA ASN A 117 0.94 1.75 -13.35
C ASN A 117 1.71 1.39 -14.62
N PRO A 118 1.09 1.40 -15.81
CA PRO A 118 1.77 1.05 -17.05
C PRO A 118 2.77 2.11 -17.52
N ASP A 119 2.68 3.36 -17.05
CA ASP A 119 3.58 4.45 -17.42
C ASP A 119 3.98 5.31 -16.21
N PRO A 120 4.75 4.77 -15.25
CA PRO A 120 5.16 5.52 -14.07
C PRO A 120 6.17 6.63 -14.36
N ALA A 121 6.72 6.69 -15.58
CA ALA A 121 7.62 7.76 -16.01
C ALA A 121 6.85 9.06 -16.35
N ASN A 122 5.58 8.94 -16.77
CA ASN A 122 4.75 10.10 -17.16
C ASN A 122 3.45 10.21 -16.35
N ASP A 123 3.00 9.16 -15.67
CA ASP A 123 1.81 9.11 -14.81
C ASP A 123 2.17 8.98 -13.31
N LYS A 124 1.39 9.63 -12.43
CA LYS A 124 1.64 9.62 -10.97
C LYS A 124 0.93 8.46 -10.26
N GLY A 125 0.24 7.61 -11.02
CA GLY A 125 -0.68 6.60 -10.52
C GLY A 125 -2.14 7.00 -10.72
N GLU A 126 -2.47 7.79 -11.75
CA GLU A 126 -3.86 8.02 -12.16
C GLU A 126 -4.40 6.83 -12.94
N ALA A 127 -3.57 6.22 -13.78
CA ALA A 127 -3.97 5.14 -14.70
C ALA A 127 -3.54 3.77 -14.16
N LEU A 128 -3.95 3.44 -12.93
CA LEU A 128 -3.69 2.12 -12.37
C LEU A 128 -4.53 1.06 -13.08
N VAL A 129 -3.90 -0.08 -13.42
CA VAL A 129 -4.58 -1.26 -13.96
C VAL A 129 -4.51 -2.41 -12.96
N PRO A 130 -5.62 -3.16 -12.74
CA PRO A 130 -5.57 -4.34 -11.88
C PRO A 130 -4.64 -5.39 -12.47
N VAL A 131 -3.83 -6.02 -11.64
CA VAL A 131 -3.08 -7.20 -12.06
C VAL A 131 -4.08 -8.36 -12.14
N ALA A 132 -4.16 -9.02 -13.30
CA ALA A 132 -5.07 -10.14 -13.51
C ALA A 132 -4.83 -11.24 -12.46
N ARG A 133 -5.93 -11.74 -11.88
CA ARG A 133 -5.95 -12.79 -10.85
C ARG A 133 -6.00 -14.18 -11.49
#